data_AF-V3Z583-F1
#
_entry.id   AF-V3Z583-F1
#
_cell.length_a   1.000
_cell.length_b   1.000
_cell.length_c   1.000
_cell.angle_alpha   90.00
_cell.angle_beta   90.00
_cell.angle_gamma   90.00
#
_symmetry.space_group_name_H-M   'P 1'
#
loop_
_entity.id
_entity.type
_entity.pdbx_description
1 polymer ?
#
loop_
_entity_poly.entity_id
_entity_poly.type
_entity_poly.pdbx_seq_one_letter_code
_entity_poly.pdbx_strand_id
1 'polypeptide(L)'
;MAVNYVRHGSTLPPTPTSICRTQTVRGYRWNNTASGVTASQPCQKPYNRGQTFRTCTDGTWSEPEYSTCRTVAIADINTIYLIQYVCCGTTILTVLLTLFILVFAWRNPGPGTTILEISFGLAIIASNTAFIAGVNNTADELMCKITAVCLHYLPTVTVFHLFAIIFHLATLKVQTSPNSYCCLLFTAWGTPAIIVGLYGYFTTLEEYGNTENCWMVFSIRLFWVYYGTLMAICGLIFISVLGIIYRMKLPGRGPKLGSVIGIVPLFIVFITTIMAWVTGVISVNEYNDGLYITQIVFGTFNFLQGLAYLIVFGVLGSRARKAKGNTQVTELVTIN
;
A
#
# COMPACT_ATOMS: atom_id res chain seq x y z
N MET A 1 -70.26 1.65 5.06
CA MET A 1 -70.19 3.11 4.79
C MET A 1 -69.07 3.65 5.69
N ALA A 2 -68.00 4.30 5.26
CA ALA A 2 -67.69 4.97 4.00
C ALA A 2 -66.22 4.69 3.60
N VAL A 3 -65.97 4.65 2.29
CA VAL A 3 -64.66 4.51 1.66
C VAL A 3 -64.04 5.92 1.57
N ASN A 4 -62.92 6.15 2.26
CA ASN A 4 -62.15 7.40 2.11
C ASN A 4 -61.09 7.22 1.02
N TYR A 5 -61.35 7.83 -0.14
CA TYR A 5 -60.39 8.05 -1.20
C TYR A 5 -59.33 9.07 -0.73
N VAL A 6 -58.09 8.62 -0.52
CA VAL A 6 -56.94 9.51 -0.42
C VAL A 6 -56.29 9.60 -1.81
N ARG A 7 -56.31 10.83 -2.33
CA ARG A 7 -55.89 11.22 -3.68
C ARG A 7 -54.37 11.11 -3.80
N HIS A 8 -53.90 10.49 -4.89
CA HIS A 8 -52.50 10.45 -5.32
C HIS A 8 -51.89 11.85 -5.33
N GLY A 9 -50.89 12.08 -4.47
CA GLY A 9 -49.94 13.17 -4.59
C GLY A 9 -48.83 12.76 -5.55
N SER A 10 -48.81 13.41 -6.71
CA SER A 10 -47.78 13.34 -7.74
C SER A 10 -46.36 13.37 -7.17
N THR A 11 -45.59 12.33 -7.45
CA THR A 11 -44.12 12.35 -7.41
C THR A 11 -43.64 13.49 -8.29
N LEU A 12 -43.05 14.52 -7.68
CA LEU A 12 -42.24 15.52 -8.38
C LEU A 12 -41.16 14.81 -9.22
N PRO A 13 -40.87 15.27 -10.44
CA PRO A 13 -39.76 14.72 -11.21
C PRO A 13 -38.44 14.96 -10.44
N PRO A 14 -37.43 14.09 -10.58
CA PRO A 14 -36.13 14.36 -9.98
C PRO A 14 -35.65 15.72 -10.48
N THR A 15 -35.36 16.62 -9.54
CA THR A 15 -34.80 17.95 -9.79
C THR A 15 -33.66 17.82 -10.79
N PRO A 16 -33.57 18.67 -11.83
CA PRO A 16 -32.41 18.65 -12.71
C PRO A 16 -31.19 18.85 -11.82
N THR A 17 -30.26 17.90 -11.82
CA THR A 17 -28.97 18.06 -11.15
C THR A 17 -28.35 19.34 -11.71
N SER A 18 -28.40 20.41 -10.93
CA SER A 18 -27.91 21.71 -11.34
C SER A 18 -26.42 21.58 -11.66
N ILE A 19 -26.01 22.00 -12.85
CA ILE A 19 -24.62 21.91 -13.31
C ILE A 19 -24.01 23.30 -13.28
N CYS A 20 -22.84 23.44 -12.66
CA CYS A 20 -22.07 24.67 -12.78
C CYS A 20 -21.42 24.71 -14.16
N ARG A 21 -21.73 25.78 -14.92
CA ARG A 21 -21.19 25.96 -16.27
C ARG A 21 -19.71 26.30 -16.23
N THR A 22 -19.04 25.99 -17.33
CA THR A 22 -17.62 26.28 -17.51
C THR A 22 -17.35 27.77 -17.28
N GLN A 23 -16.36 28.08 -16.43
CA GLN A 23 -16.01 29.45 -16.08
C GLN A 23 -14.48 29.58 -15.99
N THR A 24 -13.95 30.72 -16.45
CA THR A 24 -12.53 31.06 -16.26
C THR A 24 -12.41 32.12 -15.17
N VAL A 25 -11.65 31.83 -14.11
CA VAL A 25 -11.41 32.75 -12.99
C VAL A 25 -9.93 32.77 -12.69
N ARG A 26 -9.33 33.98 -12.66
CA ARG A 26 -7.90 34.20 -12.36
C ARG A 26 -6.93 33.30 -13.15
N GLY A 27 -7.25 33.02 -14.42
CA GLY A 27 -6.41 32.19 -15.31
C GLY A 27 -6.68 30.68 -15.25
N TYR A 28 -7.54 30.21 -14.33
CA TYR A 28 -7.94 28.81 -14.23
C TYR A 28 -9.25 28.58 -14.98
N ARG A 29 -9.29 27.55 -15.84
CA ARG A 29 -10.49 27.12 -16.56
C ARG A 29 -11.16 25.98 -15.80
N TRP A 30 -12.36 26.22 -15.32
CA TRP A 30 -13.18 25.24 -14.63
C TRP A 30 -14.20 24.68 -15.61
N ASN A 31 -14.19 23.38 -15.87
CA ASN A 31 -15.11 22.72 -16.80
C ASN A 31 -16.50 22.52 -16.19
N ASN A 32 -17.45 21.99 -16.96
CA ASN A 32 -18.79 21.72 -16.43
C ASN A 32 -18.73 20.67 -15.32
N THR A 33 -19.32 20.97 -14.17
CA THR A 33 -19.26 20.11 -12.98
C THR A 33 -20.63 20.02 -12.33
N ALA A 34 -21.03 18.82 -11.91
CA ALA A 34 -22.31 18.60 -11.24
C ALA A 34 -22.35 19.24 -9.84
N SER A 35 -23.52 19.71 -9.41
CA SER A 35 -23.72 20.20 -8.03
C SER A 35 -23.37 19.13 -7.01
N GLY A 36 -22.67 19.54 -5.95
CA GLY A 36 -22.13 18.66 -4.90
C GLY A 36 -20.70 18.16 -5.16
N VAL A 37 -20.12 18.42 -6.35
CA VAL A 37 -18.76 18.00 -6.69
C VAL A 37 -17.77 19.15 -6.53
N THR A 38 -16.61 18.85 -5.94
CA THR A 38 -15.45 19.76 -5.86
C THR A 38 -14.52 19.47 -7.02
N ALA A 39 -14.29 20.46 -7.88
CA ALA A 39 -13.29 20.42 -8.92
C ALA A 39 -11.95 20.92 -8.36
N SER A 40 -10.85 20.40 -8.91
CA SER A 40 -9.50 20.88 -8.62
C SER A 40 -8.75 21.27 -9.91
N GLN A 41 -7.77 22.16 -9.77
CA GLN A 41 -6.82 22.55 -10.82
C GLN A 41 -5.43 22.72 -10.22
N PRO A 42 -4.35 22.40 -10.94
CA PRO A 42 -2.98 22.63 -10.46
C PRO A 42 -2.68 24.12 -10.33
N CYS A 43 -1.95 24.50 -9.28
CA CYS A 43 -1.58 25.91 -9.08
C CYS A 43 -0.69 26.42 -10.22
N GLN A 44 -1.02 27.60 -10.73
CA GLN A 44 -0.24 28.31 -11.74
C GLN A 44 0.78 29.26 -11.09
N LYS A 45 1.75 29.73 -11.90
CA LYS A 45 2.79 30.66 -11.47
C LYS A 45 2.20 31.93 -10.82
N PRO A 46 2.81 32.45 -9.73
CA PRO A 46 4.16 32.16 -9.23
C PRO A 46 4.28 30.86 -8.45
N TYR A 47 3.18 30.26 -8.00
CA TYR A 47 3.18 28.97 -7.32
C TYR A 47 3.55 27.84 -8.28
N ASN A 48 4.33 26.88 -7.80
CA ASN A 48 4.81 25.74 -8.60
C ASN A 48 4.45 24.39 -7.96
N ARG A 49 3.63 24.40 -6.90
CA ARG A 49 3.08 23.20 -6.26
C ARG A 49 1.75 23.52 -5.58
N GLY A 50 0.88 22.52 -5.51
CA GLY A 50 -0.44 22.63 -4.88
C GLY A 50 -1.58 22.47 -5.86
N GLN A 51 -2.79 22.44 -5.32
CA GLN A 51 -4.03 22.46 -6.08
C GLN A 51 -4.96 23.57 -5.58
N THR A 52 -5.60 24.28 -6.50
CA THR A 52 -6.73 25.15 -6.17
C THR A 52 -8.03 24.39 -6.34
N PHE A 53 -9.00 24.65 -5.47
CA PHE A 53 -10.27 23.93 -5.43
C PHE A 53 -11.46 24.88 -5.58
N ARG A 54 -12.52 24.39 -6.22
CA ARG A 54 -13.84 25.05 -6.26
C ARG A 54 -14.94 24.01 -6.13
N THR A 55 -15.95 24.33 -5.34
CA THR A 55 -17.12 23.46 -5.18
C THR A 55 -18.29 24.04 -5.96
N CYS A 56 -18.99 23.17 -6.69
CA CYS A 56 -20.24 23.52 -7.33
C CYS A 56 -21.41 23.26 -6.37
N THR A 57 -22.19 24.30 -6.04
CA THR A 57 -23.38 24.18 -5.19
C THR A 57 -24.57 24.82 -5.89
N ASP A 58 -25.60 24.03 -6.16
CA ASP A 58 -26.86 24.45 -6.79
C ASP A 58 -26.68 25.26 -8.09
N GLY A 59 -25.70 24.84 -8.91
CA GLY A 59 -25.39 25.48 -10.18
C GLY A 59 -24.55 26.75 -10.08
N THR A 60 -24.10 27.11 -8.87
CA THR A 60 -23.22 28.25 -8.60
C THR A 60 -21.85 27.77 -8.10
N TRP A 61 -20.78 28.38 -8.63
CA TRP A 61 -19.42 28.08 -8.18
C TRP A 61 -19.06 28.86 -6.91
N SER A 62 -18.38 28.21 -5.96
CA SER A 62 -17.71 28.90 -4.85
C SER A 62 -16.53 29.76 -5.31
N GLU A 63 -16.05 30.65 -4.44
CA GLU A 63 -14.75 31.31 -4.64
C GLU A 63 -13.61 30.28 -4.68
N PRO A 64 -12.55 30.48 -5.49
CA PRO A 64 -11.43 29.56 -5.55
C PRO A 64 -10.58 29.60 -4.29
N GLU A 65 -10.29 28.42 -3.74
CA GLU A 65 -9.43 28.28 -2.58
C GLU A 65 -7.96 28.09 -3.02
N TYR A 66 -7.05 28.90 -2.48
CA TYR A 66 -5.60 28.87 -2.78
C TYR A 66 -4.75 28.42 -1.59
N SER A 67 -5.37 27.90 -0.53
CA SER A 67 -4.71 27.55 0.75
C SER A 67 -3.56 26.54 0.59
N THR A 68 -3.57 25.74 -0.48
CA THR A 68 -2.53 24.75 -0.77
C THR A 68 -1.47 25.21 -1.78
N CYS A 69 -1.65 26.37 -2.45
CA CYS A 69 -0.72 26.86 -3.47
C CYS A 69 0.56 27.43 -2.84
N ARG A 70 1.72 26.90 -3.23
CA ARG A 70 3.03 27.22 -2.63
C ARG A 70 4.14 27.32 -3.68
N THR A 71 5.19 28.06 -3.32
CA THR A 71 6.45 28.12 -4.06
C THR A 71 7.49 27.27 -3.35
N VAL A 72 7.92 26.17 -3.97
CA VAL A 72 9.02 25.33 -3.47
C VAL A 72 10.28 25.63 -4.26
N ALA A 73 11.40 25.84 -3.57
CA ALA A 73 12.66 26.11 -4.23
C ALA A 73 13.14 24.89 -5.04
N ILE A 74 13.78 25.11 -6.18
CA ILE A 74 14.27 24.05 -7.06
C ILE A 74 15.27 23.13 -6.33
N ALA A 75 16.09 23.70 -5.44
CA ALA A 75 17.03 22.94 -4.62
C ALA A 75 16.33 21.93 -3.68
N ASP A 76 15.18 22.31 -3.11
CA ASP A 76 14.41 21.43 -2.22
C ASP A 76 13.76 20.29 -3.02
N ILE A 77 13.24 20.59 -4.23
CA ILE A 77 12.67 19.58 -5.13
C ILE A 77 13.71 18.52 -5.51
N ASN A 78 14.91 18.95 -5.91
CA ASN A 78 16.01 18.04 -6.24
C ASN A 78 16.42 17.16 -5.06
N THR A 79 16.40 17.73 -3.84
CA THR A 79 16.73 16.99 -2.62
C THR A 79 15.69 15.91 -2.32
N ILE A 80 14.40 16.22 -2.51
CA ILE A 80 13.31 15.24 -2.34
C ILE A 80 13.49 14.06 -3.31
N TYR A 81 13.76 14.34 -4.59
CA TYR A 81 14.00 13.28 -5.57
C TYR A 81 15.23 12.44 -5.23
N LEU A 82 16.32 13.07 -4.79
CA LEU A 82 17.52 12.35 -4.36
C LEU A 82 17.23 11.38 -3.21
N ILE A 83 16.51 11.83 -2.17
CA ILE A 83 16.10 10.98 -1.04
C ILE A 83 15.29 9.79 -1.54
N GLN A 84 14.29 10.02 -2.39
CA GLN A 84 13.46 8.98 -2.99
C GLN A 84 14.31 7.94 -3.74
N TYR A 85 15.18 8.37 -4.66
CA TYR A 85 15.98 7.46 -5.47
C TYR A 85 16.96 6.64 -4.63
N VAL A 86 17.63 7.28 -3.65
CA VAL A 86 18.60 6.61 -2.79
C VAL A 86 17.91 5.58 -1.89
N CYS A 87 16.81 5.94 -1.21
CA CYS A 87 16.13 5.05 -0.29
C CYS A 87 15.48 3.86 -1.02
N CYS A 88 14.68 4.10 -2.05
CA CYS A 88 14.05 3.03 -2.83
C CYS A 88 15.08 2.17 -3.57
N GLY A 89 16.12 2.78 -4.15
CA GLY A 89 17.21 2.06 -4.81
C GLY A 89 17.96 1.15 -3.85
N THR A 90 18.28 1.63 -2.65
CA THR A 90 18.95 0.82 -1.62
C THR A 90 18.06 -0.35 -1.15
N THR A 91 16.76 -0.12 -0.97
CA THR A 91 15.79 -1.17 -0.66
C THR A 91 15.76 -2.23 -1.75
N ILE A 92 15.66 -1.84 -3.03
CA ILE A 92 15.68 -2.76 -4.17
C ILE A 92 16.97 -3.60 -4.17
N LEU A 93 18.13 -2.97 -4.05
CA LEU A 93 19.43 -3.67 -4.03
C LEU A 93 19.51 -4.69 -2.87
N THR A 94 19.05 -4.28 -1.69
CA THR A 94 19.05 -5.13 -0.49
C THR A 94 18.13 -6.34 -0.65
N VAL A 95 16.95 -6.15 -1.24
CA VAL A 95 16.01 -7.24 -1.51
C VAL A 95 16.54 -8.17 -2.61
N LEU A 96 17.12 -7.63 -3.68
CA LEU A 96 17.77 -8.42 -4.73
C LEU A 96 18.90 -9.30 -4.19
N LEU A 97 19.76 -8.73 -3.34
CA LEU A 97 20.81 -9.49 -2.64
C LEU A 97 20.20 -10.63 -1.81
N THR A 98 19.10 -10.36 -1.12
CA THR A 98 18.41 -11.38 -0.32
C THR A 98 17.81 -12.48 -1.20
N LEU A 99 17.18 -12.14 -2.33
CA LEU A 99 16.67 -13.12 -3.30
C LEU A 99 17.80 -13.98 -3.87
N PHE A 100 18.94 -13.38 -4.18
CA PHE A 100 20.13 -14.12 -4.61
C PHE A 100 20.57 -15.11 -3.53
N ILE A 101 20.61 -14.70 -2.26
CA ILE A 101 20.92 -15.60 -1.13
C ILE A 101 19.87 -16.73 -1.04
N LEU A 102 18.58 -16.44 -1.19
CA LEU A 102 17.51 -17.44 -1.08
C LEU A 102 17.58 -18.49 -2.19
N VAL A 103 17.87 -18.08 -3.42
CA VAL A 103 17.87 -18.95 -4.61
C VAL A 103 19.19 -19.72 -4.76
N PHE A 104 20.33 -19.03 -4.63
CA PHE A 104 21.63 -19.60 -5.03
C PHE A 104 22.48 -20.10 -3.87
N ALA A 105 22.36 -19.50 -2.67
CA ALA A 105 23.20 -19.90 -1.53
C ALA A 105 22.70 -21.18 -0.83
N TRP A 106 21.51 -21.69 -1.19
CA TRP A 106 20.92 -22.89 -0.58
C TRP A 106 20.62 -23.92 -1.66
N ARG A 107 21.30 -25.08 -1.58
CA ARG A 107 21.15 -26.18 -2.54
C ARG A 107 19.91 -27.06 -2.31
N ASN A 108 19.20 -26.87 -1.19
CA ASN A 108 17.97 -27.58 -0.81
C ASN A 108 17.07 -26.74 0.15
N PRO A 109 16.57 -25.56 -0.25
CA PRO A 109 15.51 -24.91 0.50
C PRO A 109 14.25 -25.77 0.32
N GLY A 110 13.61 -26.20 1.40
CA GLY A 110 12.31 -26.89 1.27
C GLY A 110 11.36 -26.04 0.39
N PRO A 111 10.75 -26.59 -0.66
CA PRO A 111 10.24 -25.82 -1.80
C PRO A 111 9.10 -24.84 -1.48
N GLY A 112 8.36 -25.05 -0.38
CA GLY A 112 7.13 -24.31 -0.09
C GLY A 112 7.28 -22.99 0.66
N THR A 113 8.18 -22.85 1.64
CA THR A 113 8.32 -21.58 2.39
C THR A 113 9.08 -20.52 1.60
N THR A 114 10.08 -20.94 0.82
CA THR A 114 10.92 -20.04 0.03
C THR A 114 10.15 -19.35 -1.10
N ILE A 115 9.08 -19.95 -1.63
CA ILE A 115 8.28 -19.31 -2.70
C ILE A 115 7.47 -18.09 -2.18
N LEU A 116 6.94 -18.16 -0.96
CA LEU A 116 6.21 -17.04 -0.34
C LEU A 116 7.17 -15.87 -0.06
N GLU A 117 8.37 -16.19 0.46
CA GLU A 117 9.44 -15.21 0.70
C GLU A 117 9.87 -14.54 -0.60
N ILE A 118 10.14 -15.31 -1.65
CA ILE A 118 10.52 -14.77 -2.97
C ILE A 118 9.43 -13.89 -3.55
N SER A 119 8.17 -14.35 -3.54
CA SER A 119 7.03 -13.58 -4.05
C SER A 119 6.86 -12.26 -3.30
N PHE A 120 7.04 -12.28 -1.97
CA PHE A 120 7.04 -11.06 -1.16
C PHE A 120 8.16 -10.09 -1.57
N GLY A 121 9.39 -10.58 -1.72
CA GLY A 121 10.52 -9.75 -2.18
C GLY A 121 10.31 -9.15 -3.57
N LEU A 122 9.74 -9.92 -4.51
CA LEU A 122 9.38 -9.42 -5.84
C LEU A 122 8.34 -8.32 -5.79
N ALA A 123 7.33 -8.43 -4.90
CA ALA A 123 6.36 -7.36 -4.69
C ALA A 123 7.01 -6.08 -4.11
N ILE A 124 7.97 -6.20 -3.18
CA ILE A 124 8.72 -5.04 -2.65
C ILE A 124 9.50 -4.35 -3.78
N ILE A 125 10.21 -5.12 -4.61
CA ILE A 125 10.97 -4.59 -5.75
C ILE A 125 10.02 -3.87 -6.71
N ALA A 126 8.94 -4.55 -7.14
CA ALA A 126 7.97 -3.98 -8.07
C ALA A 126 7.38 -2.67 -7.55
N SER A 127 7.02 -2.62 -6.26
CA SER A 127 6.47 -1.42 -5.62
C SER A 127 7.46 -0.26 -5.60
N ASN A 128 8.72 -0.52 -5.25
CA ASN A 128 9.76 0.52 -5.22
C ASN A 128 10.14 0.98 -6.63
N THR A 129 10.18 0.07 -7.61
CA THR A 129 10.41 0.39 -9.02
C THR A 129 9.28 1.24 -9.58
N ALA A 130 8.02 0.89 -9.31
CA ALA A 130 6.87 1.71 -9.70
C ALA A 130 6.94 3.12 -9.10
N PHE A 131 7.43 3.24 -7.85
CA PHE A 131 7.56 4.53 -7.19
C PHE A 131 8.60 5.42 -7.85
N ILE A 132 9.83 4.93 -8.02
CA ILE A 132 10.92 5.73 -8.62
C ILE A 132 10.71 6.03 -10.11
N ALA A 133 10.11 5.10 -10.86
CA ALA A 133 9.95 5.23 -12.30
C ALA A 133 8.71 6.02 -12.69
N GLY A 134 7.64 5.89 -11.91
CA GLY A 134 6.32 6.34 -12.32
C GLY A 134 5.81 7.57 -11.58
N VAL A 135 6.16 7.81 -10.32
CA VAL A 135 5.42 8.77 -9.49
C VAL A 135 5.47 10.20 -10.02
N ASN A 136 6.52 10.57 -10.76
CA ASN A 136 6.69 11.89 -11.36
C ASN A 136 6.41 11.92 -12.88
N ASN A 137 5.98 10.80 -13.47
CA ASN A 137 5.79 10.69 -14.92
C ASN A 137 4.37 11.12 -15.35
N THR A 138 4.08 12.42 -15.25
CA THR A 138 2.75 12.99 -15.49
C THR A 138 2.48 13.37 -16.94
N ALA A 139 3.44 13.14 -17.84
CA ALA A 139 3.35 13.55 -19.25
C ALA A 139 2.26 12.79 -20.04
N ASP A 140 2.03 11.53 -19.70
CA ASP A 140 1.00 10.68 -20.30
C ASP A 140 -0.04 10.32 -19.23
N GLU A 141 -1.26 10.81 -19.38
CA GLU A 141 -2.36 10.62 -18.43
C GLU A 141 -2.68 9.12 -18.20
N LEU A 142 -2.63 8.30 -19.25
CA LEU A 142 -2.92 6.87 -19.14
C LEU A 142 -1.82 6.17 -18.34
N MET A 143 -0.54 6.45 -18.66
CA MET A 143 0.59 5.87 -17.94
C MET A 143 0.62 6.33 -16.48
N CYS A 144 0.21 7.57 -16.22
CA CYS A 144 0.09 8.13 -14.88
C CYS A 144 -0.98 7.40 -14.06
N LYS A 145 -2.15 7.15 -14.64
CA LYS A 145 -3.23 6.36 -14.01
C LYS A 145 -2.79 4.91 -13.73
N ILE A 146 -2.18 4.24 -14.71
CA ILE A 146 -1.65 2.88 -14.53
C ILE A 146 -0.66 2.84 -13.38
N THR A 147 0.29 3.78 -13.36
CA THR A 147 1.27 3.92 -12.27
C THR A 147 0.57 4.12 -10.93
N ALA A 148 -0.40 5.02 -10.84
CA ALA A 148 -1.12 5.30 -9.60
C ALA A 148 -1.85 4.06 -9.07
N VAL A 149 -2.47 3.26 -9.95
CA VAL A 149 -3.09 1.98 -9.58
C VAL A 149 -2.04 0.96 -9.14
N CYS A 150 -0.91 0.85 -9.83
CA CYS A 150 0.19 -0.02 -9.41
C CYS A 150 0.75 0.37 -8.04
N LEU A 151 0.93 1.66 -7.79
CA LEU A 151 1.39 2.21 -6.51
C LEU A 151 0.34 2.11 -5.40
N HIS A 152 -0.92 1.88 -5.74
CA HIS A 152 -1.92 1.49 -4.76
C HIS A 152 -1.82 -0.02 -4.46
N TYR A 153 -1.82 -0.84 -5.51
CA TYR A 153 -1.90 -2.30 -5.43
C TYR A 153 -0.66 -2.97 -4.85
N LEU A 154 0.54 -2.67 -5.37
CA LEU A 154 1.77 -3.38 -5.02
C LEU A 154 2.14 -3.23 -3.53
N PRO A 155 2.03 -2.04 -2.91
CA PRO A 155 2.15 -1.92 -1.45
C PRO A 155 1.18 -2.81 -0.68
N THR A 156 -0.09 -2.86 -1.09
CA THR A 156 -1.09 -3.73 -0.44
C THR A 156 -0.69 -5.19 -0.55
N VAL A 157 -0.19 -5.61 -1.73
CA VAL A 157 0.32 -6.97 -1.94
C VAL A 157 1.46 -7.29 -0.97
N THR A 158 2.37 -6.35 -0.70
CA THR A 158 3.46 -6.57 0.28
C THR A 158 2.93 -6.83 1.70
N VAL A 159 1.88 -6.12 2.12
CA VAL A 159 1.22 -6.33 3.42
C VAL A 159 0.54 -7.70 3.49
N PHE A 160 -0.17 -8.11 2.44
CA PHE A 160 -0.86 -9.40 2.41
C PHE A 160 0.08 -10.61 2.29
N HIS A 161 1.24 -10.46 1.66
CA HIS A 161 2.28 -11.49 1.70
C HIS A 161 2.82 -11.70 3.12
N LEU A 162 3.02 -10.63 3.89
CA LEU A 162 3.42 -10.76 5.29
C LEU A 162 2.37 -11.49 6.12
N PHE A 163 1.09 -11.24 5.90
CA PHE A 163 0.03 -12.02 6.55
C PHE A 163 0.10 -13.50 6.17
N ALA A 164 0.27 -13.81 4.88
CA ALA A 164 0.38 -15.19 4.43
C ALA A 164 1.57 -15.92 5.09
N ILE A 165 2.72 -15.25 5.21
CA ILE A 165 3.92 -15.79 5.88
C ILE A 165 3.68 -15.98 7.38
N ILE A 166 3.14 -14.97 8.08
CA ILE A 166 2.89 -15.05 9.53
C ILE A 166 1.85 -16.13 9.83
N PHE A 167 0.78 -16.20 9.04
CA PHE A 167 -0.25 -17.23 9.16
C PHE A 167 0.35 -18.62 8.94
N HIS A 168 1.13 -18.82 7.87
CA HIS A 168 1.80 -20.08 7.61
C HIS A 168 2.68 -20.53 8.77
N LEU A 169 3.48 -19.61 9.34
CA LEU A 169 4.34 -19.89 10.49
C LEU A 169 3.55 -20.21 11.77
N ALA A 170 2.42 -19.55 11.98
CA ALA A 170 1.52 -19.81 13.10
C ALA A 170 0.82 -21.18 12.98
N THR A 171 0.55 -21.64 11.76
CA THR A 171 -0.17 -22.90 11.49
C THR A 171 0.74 -24.06 11.07
N LEU A 172 2.07 -23.99 11.26
CA LEU A 172 3.05 -25.00 10.81
C LEU A 172 2.77 -26.44 11.27
N LYS A 173 1.86 -26.66 12.23
CA LYS A 173 1.39 -27.99 12.63
C LYS A 173 0.28 -28.59 11.75
N VAL A 174 -0.38 -27.79 10.91
CA VAL A 174 -1.65 -28.14 10.26
C VAL A 174 -1.55 -28.21 8.74
N GLN A 175 -0.64 -27.47 8.10
CA GLN A 175 -0.59 -27.40 6.64
C GLN A 175 0.83 -27.41 6.06
N THR A 176 1.25 -28.57 5.55
CA THR A 176 2.47 -28.74 4.74
C THR A 176 2.16 -29.34 3.36
N SER A 177 1.01 -28.99 2.77
CA SER A 177 0.64 -29.44 1.43
C SER A 177 1.01 -28.39 0.38
N PRO A 178 1.46 -28.79 -0.84
CA PRO A 178 1.68 -27.88 -1.96
C PRO A 178 0.48 -26.96 -2.25
N ASN A 179 -0.73 -27.50 -2.17
CA ASN A 179 -1.98 -26.75 -2.37
C ASN A 179 -2.15 -25.59 -1.37
N SER A 180 -1.60 -25.71 -0.15
CA SER A 180 -1.63 -24.63 0.84
C SER A 180 -0.83 -23.42 0.39
N TYR A 181 0.34 -23.62 -0.21
CA TYR A 181 1.21 -22.53 -0.64
C TYR A 181 0.62 -21.77 -1.82
N CYS A 182 0.03 -22.51 -2.77
CA CYS A 182 -0.73 -21.91 -3.87
C CYS A 182 -1.90 -21.08 -3.34
N CYS A 183 -2.69 -21.62 -2.41
CA CYS A 183 -3.80 -20.87 -1.80
C CYS A 183 -3.30 -19.58 -1.12
N LEU A 184 -2.23 -19.66 -0.32
CA LEU A 184 -1.64 -18.49 0.32
C LEU A 184 -1.16 -17.44 -0.69
N LEU A 185 -0.49 -17.84 -1.77
CA LEU A 185 -0.09 -16.93 -2.85
C LEU A 185 -1.32 -16.29 -3.52
N PHE A 186 -2.33 -17.08 -3.89
CA PHE A 186 -3.57 -16.55 -4.48
C PHE A 186 -4.26 -15.56 -3.54
N THR A 187 -4.31 -15.85 -2.24
CA THR A 187 -4.87 -14.90 -1.27
C THR A 187 -4.04 -13.63 -1.12
N ALA A 188 -2.71 -13.74 -1.20
CA ALA A 188 -1.78 -12.63 -1.03
C ALA A 188 -1.76 -11.66 -2.22
N TRP A 189 -2.05 -12.15 -3.43
CA TRP A 189 -2.20 -11.33 -4.64
C TRP A 189 -3.65 -10.92 -4.91
N GLY A 190 -4.59 -11.85 -4.70
CA GLY A 190 -6.00 -11.69 -5.05
C GLY A 190 -6.77 -10.80 -4.08
N THR A 191 -6.55 -10.93 -2.77
CA THR A 191 -7.26 -10.08 -1.78
C THR A 191 -6.95 -8.59 -1.99
N PRO A 192 -5.67 -8.17 -2.15
CA PRO A 192 -5.35 -6.81 -2.55
C PRO A 192 -6.04 -6.34 -3.84
N ALA A 193 -6.17 -7.23 -4.84
CA ALA A 193 -6.77 -6.87 -6.12
C ALA A 193 -8.27 -6.59 -5.96
N ILE A 194 -8.95 -7.39 -5.13
CA ILE A 194 -10.35 -7.17 -4.77
C ILE A 194 -10.49 -5.85 -4.00
N ILE A 195 -9.66 -5.59 -2.99
CA ILE A 195 -9.73 -4.37 -2.18
C ILE A 195 -9.51 -3.12 -3.04
N VAL A 196 -8.43 -3.09 -3.82
CA VAL A 196 -8.10 -1.96 -4.69
C VAL A 196 -9.09 -1.81 -5.83
N GLY A 197 -9.59 -2.91 -6.39
CA GLY A 197 -10.63 -2.91 -7.42
C GLY A 197 -11.96 -2.38 -6.91
N LEU A 198 -12.41 -2.81 -5.72
CA LEU A 198 -13.61 -2.27 -5.07
C LEU A 198 -13.43 -0.79 -4.75
N TYR A 199 -12.26 -0.41 -4.23
CA TYR A 199 -11.95 1.00 -3.98
C TYR A 199 -12.07 1.81 -5.27
N GLY A 200 -11.38 1.40 -6.34
CA GLY A 200 -11.44 2.05 -7.64
C GLY A 200 -12.80 2.03 -8.32
N TYR A 201 -13.69 1.08 -7.97
CA TYR A 201 -15.07 1.05 -8.46
C TYR A 201 -15.95 2.08 -7.74
N PHE A 202 -15.75 2.26 -6.44
CA PHE A 202 -16.51 3.24 -5.65
C PHE A 202 -15.94 4.66 -5.72
N THR A 203 -14.69 4.81 -6.16
CA THR A 203 -14.06 6.10 -6.39
C THR A 203 -14.05 6.48 -7.86
N THR A 204 -13.90 7.77 -8.15
CA THR A 204 -13.71 8.22 -9.54
C THR A 204 -12.28 7.96 -9.97
N LEU A 205 -12.06 7.49 -11.21
CA LEU A 205 -10.70 7.33 -11.75
C LEU A 205 -9.91 8.66 -11.83
N GLU A 206 -10.59 9.79 -11.65
CA GLU A 206 -10.00 11.12 -11.49
C GLU A 206 -9.20 11.26 -10.19
N GLU A 207 -9.40 10.38 -9.21
CA GLU A 207 -8.63 10.36 -7.96
C GLU A 207 -7.29 9.60 -8.09
N TYR A 208 -7.05 8.95 -9.24
CA TYR A 208 -5.79 8.29 -9.55
C TYR A 208 -4.93 9.17 -10.48
N GLY A 209 -3.90 9.78 -9.90
CA GLY A 209 -2.97 10.66 -10.60
C GLY A 209 -3.51 12.08 -10.78
N ASN A 210 -2.58 13.03 -10.90
CA ASN A 210 -2.85 14.40 -11.30
C ASN A 210 -1.67 14.94 -12.13
N THR A 211 -1.66 16.23 -12.42
CA THR A 211 -0.62 16.88 -13.22
C THR A 211 0.75 16.99 -12.52
N GLU A 212 0.78 16.87 -11.20
CA GLU A 212 1.98 16.96 -10.35
C GLU A 212 2.57 15.58 -10.04
N ASN A 213 1.73 14.55 -9.87
CA ASN A 213 2.18 13.21 -9.53
C ASN A 213 1.21 12.10 -9.93
N CYS A 214 1.77 10.92 -10.17
CA CYS A 214 1.08 9.70 -10.59
C CYS A 214 0.85 8.76 -9.41
N TRP A 215 0.18 9.29 -8.39
CA TRP A 215 -0.32 8.50 -7.27
C TRP A 215 -1.73 8.96 -6.89
N MET A 216 -2.30 8.35 -5.86
CA MET A 216 -3.66 8.64 -5.42
C MET A 216 -3.73 10.03 -4.80
N VAL A 217 -4.71 10.81 -5.24
CA VAL A 217 -5.03 12.15 -4.74
C VAL A 217 -6.15 11.99 -3.72
N PHE A 218 -5.81 11.98 -2.44
CA PHE A 218 -6.81 11.67 -1.42
C PHE A 218 -7.56 12.93 -0.94
N SER A 219 -8.88 12.81 -0.82
CA SER A 219 -9.61 13.55 0.22
C SER A 219 -9.38 12.87 1.57
N ILE A 220 -9.39 13.63 2.66
CA ILE A 220 -9.20 13.10 4.02
C ILE A 220 -10.11 11.89 4.32
N ARG A 221 -11.36 11.93 3.81
CA ARG A 221 -12.33 10.83 3.99
C ARG A 221 -11.87 9.54 3.31
N LEU A 222 -11.41 9.63 2.07
CA LEU A 222 -11.02 8.48 1.27
C LEU A 222 -9.73 7.83 1.76
N PHE A 223 -8.80 8.64 2.28
CA PHE A 223 -7.60 8.14 2.95
C PHE A 223 -7.98 7.24 4.13
N TRP A 224 -8.86 7.71 5.02
CA TRP A 224 -9.26 6.94 6.21
C TRP A 224 -10.11 5.73 5.87
N VAL A 225 -10.94 5.78 4.82
CA VAL A 225 -11.70 4.60 4.37
C VAL A 225 -10.75 3.49 3.94
N TYR A 226 -9.73 3.79 3.14
CA TYR A 226 -8.80 2.77 2.68
C TYR A 226 -7.80 2.34 3.77
N TYR A 227 -7.00 3.28 4.29
CA TYR A 227 -5.96 2.97 5.27
C TYR A 227 -6.52 2.57 6.63
N GLY A 228 -7.67 3.13 7.04
CA GLY A 228 -8.37 2.69 8.24
C GLY A 228 -8.89 1.26 8.11
N THR A 229 -9.44 0.88 6.95
CA THR A 229 -9.84 -0.51 6.68
C THR A 229 -8.63 -1.44 6.69
N LEU A 230 -7.53 -1.06 6.04
CA LEU A 230 -6.29 -1.83 6.09
C LEU A 230 -5.79 -1.98 7.53
N MET A 231 -5.71 -0.89 8.30
CA MET A 231 -5.29 -0.94 9.71
C MET A 231 -6.18 -1.84 10.55
N ALA A 232 -7.50 -1.82 10.35
CA ALA A 232 -8.43 -2.70 11.05
C ALA A 232 -8.16 -4.18 10.71
N ILE A 233 -8.01 -4.51 9.42
CA ILE A 233 -7.66 -5.86 8.97
C ILE A 233 -6.31 -6.29 9.59
N CYS A 234 -5.31 -5.39 9.56
CA CYS A 234 -4.00 -5.62 10.15
C CYS A 234 -4.08 -5.90 11.65
N GLY A 235 -4.86 -5.11 12.38
CA GLY A 235 -5.08 -5.28 13.82
C GLY A 235 -5.78 -6.59 14.15
N LEU A 236 -6.80 -6.98 13.38
CA LEU A 236 -7.51 -8.25 13.57
C LEU A 236 -6.58 -9.45 13.35
N ILE A 237 -5.73 -9.39 12.32
CA ILE A 237 -4.76 -10.46 12.06
C ILE A 237 -3.70 -10.50 13.16
N PHE A 238 -3.21 -9.34 13.63
CA PHE A 238 -2.29 -9.26 14.76
C PHE A 238 -2.87 -9.93 16.02
N ILE A 239 -4.11 -9.61 16.38
CA ILE A 239 -4.82 -10.21 17.51
C ILE A 239 -5.00 -11.73 17.29
N SER A 240 -5.32 -12.16 16.07
CA SER A 240 -5.48 -13.58 15.74
C SER A 240 -4.18 -14.35 15.91
N VAL A 241 -3.04 -13.77 15.51
CA VAL A 241 -1.71 -14.36 15.69
C VAL A 241 -1.34 -14.44 17.17
N LEU A 242 -1.61 -13.38 17.95
CA LEU A 242 -1.43 -13.41 19.40
C LEU A 242 -2.29 -14.50 20.05
N GLY A 243 -3.55 -14.64 19.61
CA GLY A 243 -4.47 -15.68 20.06
C GLY A 243 -3.96 -17.09 19.74
N ILE A 244 -3.45 -17.31 18.53
CA ILE A 244 -2.82 -18.57 18.13
C ILE A 244 -1.61 -18.86 19.02
N ILE A 245 -0.69 -17.90 19.20
CA ILE A 245 0.49 -18.02 20.09
C ILE A 245 0.07 -18.36 21.54
N TYR A 246 -0.96 -17.69 22.06
CA TYR A 246 -1.47 -17.91 23.42
C TYR A 246 -2.09 -19.31 23.59
N ARG A 247 -2.99 -19.72 22.68
CA ARG A 247 -3.62 -21.06 22.70
C ARG A 247 -2.61 -22.18 22.57
N MET A 248 -1.50 -21.87 21.94
CA MET A 248 -0.38 -22.76 21.77
C MET A 248 0.55 -22.84 22.99
N LYS A 249 0.54 -21.89 23.94
CA LYS A 249 1.24 -22.07 25.23
C LYS A 249 0.56 -23.09 26.15
N LEU A 250 -0.61 -23.62 25.78
CA LEU A 250 -1.29 -24.70 26.49
C LEU A 250 -0.54 -26.04 26.30
N PRO A 251 -0.42 -26.87 27.36
CA PRO A 251 0.33 -28.12 27.31
C PRO A 251 -0.21 -29.06 26.23
N GLY A 252 0.71 -29.67 25.45
CA GLY A 252 0.41 -30.69 24.44
C GLY A 252 0.08 -30.21 23.02
N ARG A 253 -0.15 -28.90 22.78
CA ARG A 253 -0.52 -28.38 21.45
C ARG A 253 0.36 -27.26 20.88
N GLY A 254 1.34 -26.74 21.61
CA GLY A 254 2.17 -25.61 21.19
C GLY A 254 3.18 -25.82 20.06
N PRO A 255 3.49 -24.80 19.24
CA PRO A 255 4.53 -24.85 18.25
C PRO A 255 5.85 -24.96 19.02
N LYS A 256 6.89 -25.44 18.34
CA LYS A 256 8.22 -25.41 18.93
C LYS A 256 8.54 -23.94 19.26
N LEU A 257 9.17 -23.69 20.41
CA LEU A 257 9.58 -22.34 20.87
C LEU A 257 10.26 -21.53 19.75
N GLY A 258 10.98 -22.20 18.84
CA GLY A 258 11.58 -21.61 17.64
C GLY A 258 10.62 -20.97 16.64
N SER A 259 9.36 -21.42 16.52
CA SER A 259 8.37 -20.79 15.64
C SER A 259 7.87 -19.45 16.18
N VAL A 260 7.72 -19.31 17.50
CA VAL A 260 7.31 -18.04 18.14
C VAL A 260 8.43 -17.00 18.01
N ILE A 261 9.68 -17.43 18.17
CA ILE A 261 10.86 -16.58 17.96
C ILE A 261 10.96 -16.11 16.49
N GLY A 262 10.49 -16.92 15.53
CA GLY A 262 10.44 -16.54 14.11
C GLY A 262 9.36 -15.51 13.74
N ILE A 263 8.28 -15.38 14.54
CA ILE A 263 7.16 -14.46 14.25
C ILE A 263 7.49 -13.02 14.67
N VAL A 264 8.18 -12.82 15.79
CA VAL A 264 8.55 -11.48 16.30
C VAL A 264 9.24 -10.59 15.26
N PRO A 265 10.31 -11.04 14.58
CA PRO A 265 10.99 -10.19 13.60
C PRO A 265 10.13 -9.91 12.35
N LEU A 266 9.12 -10.73 12.04
CA LEU A 266 8.18 -10.44 10.96
C LEU A 266 7.24 -9.27 11.29
N PHE A 267 6.94 -9.03 12.57
CA PHE A 267 6.21 -7.84 12.97
C PHE A 267 7.00 -6.56 12.72
N ILE A 268 8.34 -6.60 12.84
CA ILE A 268 9.19 -5.46 12.49
C ILE A 268 9.09 -5.17 11.00
N VAL A 269 9.21 -6.20 10.15
CA VAL A 269 9.05 -6.07 8.69
C VAL A 269 7.64 -5.53 8.33
N PHE A 270 6.63 -5.95 9.07
CA PHE A 270 5.26 -5.49 8.89
C PHE A 270 5.07 -4.01 9.23
N ILE A 271 5.55 -3.57 10.38
CA ILE A 271 5.48 -2.16 10.80
C ILE A 271 6.23 -1.28 9.80
N THR A 272 7.47 -1.66 9.43
CA THR A 272 8.25 -0.86 8.47
C THR A 272 7.58 -0.81 7.09
N THR A 273 6.97 -1.90 6.64
CA THR A 273 6.19 -1.93 5.38
C THR A 273 5.01 -0.97 5.40
N ILE A 274 4.15 -1.04 6.43
CA ILE A 274 2.99 -0.14 6.54
C ILE A 274 3.43 1.30 6.65
N MET A 275 4.38 1.59 7.54
CA MET A 275 4.86 2.94 7.76
C MET A 275 5.48 3.53 6.50
N ALA A 276 6.28 2.76 5.75
CA ALA A 276 6.84 3.20 4.48
C ALA A 276 5.71 3.61 3.52
N TRP A 277 4.73 2.75 3.24
CA TRP A 277 3.76 3.08 2.20
C TRP A 277 2.71 4.11 2.61
N VAL A 278 2.32 4.16 3.89
CA VAL A 278 1.46 5.23 4.43
C VAL A 278 2.17 6.57 4.31
N THR A 279 3.42 6.66 4.74
CA THR A 279 4.17 7.92 4.71
C THR A 279 4.57 8.31 3.29
N GLY A 280 4.78 7.35 2.39
CA GLY A 280 5.00 7.60 0.96
C GLY A 280 3.79 8.23 0.28
N VAL A 281 2.58 7.76 0.60
CA VAL A 281 1.35 8.39 0.10
C VAL A 281 1.19 9.80 0.65
N ILE A 282 1.41 9.99 1.95
CA ILE A 282 1.30 11.31 2.58
C ILE A 282 2.33 12.25 1.96
N SER A 283 3.56 11.78 1.75
CA SER A 283 4.67 12.59 1.26
C SER A 283 4.52 13.06 -0.18
N VAL A 284 3.61 12.50 -0.97
CA VAL A 284 3.26 13.02 -2.30
C VAL A 284 2.02 13.91 -2.29
N ASN A 285 1.16 13.77 -1.28
CA ASN A 285 -0.10 14.51 -1.15
C ASN A 285 0.02 15.77 -0.26
N GLU A 286 1.09 15.89 0.51
CA GLU A 286 1.30 17.02 1.40
C GLU A 286 1.81 18.26 0.63
N TYR A 287 1.23 19.43 0.89
CA TYR A 287 1.56 20.67 0.16
C TYR A 287 2.33 21.68 1.02
N ASN A 288 2.62 21.34 2.28
CA ASN A 288 3.27 22.23 3.23
C ASN A 288 4.73 21.82 3.53
N ASP A 289 5.37 22.47 4.50
CA ASP A 289 6.75 22.18 4.93
C ASP A 289 6.87 20.76 5.52
N GLY A 290 5.74 20.15 5.90
CA GLY A 290 5.62 18.76 6.29
C GLY A 290 5.99 17.79 5.16
N LEU A 291 5.88 18.18 3.89
CA LEU A 291 6.24 17.34 2.76
C LEU A 291 7.72 16.89 2.83
N TYR A 292 8.65 17.81 3.08
CA TYR A 292 10.06 17.45 3.19
C TYR A 292 10.29 16.44 4.34
N ILE A 293 9.61 16.66 5.46
CA ILE A 293 9.68 15.79 6.63
C ILE A 293 9.08 14.41 6.31
N THR A 294 7.91 14.35 5.67
CA THR A 294 7.24 13.09 5.34
C THR A 294 7.99 12.30 4.27
N GLN A 295 8.72 12.96 3.36
CA GLN A 295 9.66 12.32 2.45
C GLN A 295 10.85 11.67 3.18
N ILE A 296 11.43 12.35 4.19
CA ILE A 296 12.49 11.75 5.03
C ILE A 296 11.96 10.54 5.81
N VAL A 297 10.77 10.68 6.40
CA VAL A 297 10.13 9.59 7.14
C VAL A 297 9.86 8.40 6.22
N PHE A 298 9.32 8.65 5.02
CA PHE A 298 9.14 7.65 3.98
C PHE A 298 10.46 6.94 3.66
N GLY A 299 11.50 7.70 3.31
CA GLY A 299 12.82 7.17 2.95
C GLY A 299 13.41 6.31 4.06
N THR A 300 13.25 6.73 5.32
CA THR A 300 13.73 6.00 6.50
C THR A 300 13.03 4.65 6.65
N PHE A 301 11.70 4.62 6.67
CA PHE A 301 10.96 3.37 6.81
C PHE A 301 11.12 2.45 5.61
N ASN A 302 11.22 3.00 4.40
CA ASN A 302 11.48 2.23 3.19
C ASN A 302 12.84 1.54 3.26
N PHE A 303 13.90 2.25 3.61
CA PHE A 303 15.23 1.66 3.83
C PHE A 303 15.20 0.58 4.92
N LEU A 304 14.55 0.86 6.05
CA LEU A 304 14.41 -0.11 7.15
C LEU A 304 13.61 -1.35 6.72
N GLN A 305 12.64 -1.22 5.81
CA GLN A 305 11.91 -2.35 5.25
C GLN A 305 12.86 -3.30 4.49
N GLY A 306 13.71 -2.76 3.62
CA GLY A 306 14.70 -3.54 2.88
C GLY A 306 15.71 -4.24 3.81
N LEU A 307 16.23 -3.50 4.79
CA LEU A 307 17.16 -4.05 5.78
C LEU A 307 16.52 -5.15 6.63
N ALA A 308 15.30 -4.92 7.12
CA ALA A 308 14.57 -5.91 7.90
C ALA A 308 14.30 -7.18 7.07
N TYR A 309 13.94 -7.04 5.78
CA TYR A 309 13.78 -8.17 4.88
C TYR A 309 15.08 -9.01 4.75
N LEU A 310 16.23 -8.36 4.54
CA LEU A 310 17.53 -9.04 4.49
C LEU A 310 17.86 -9.77 5.79
N ILE A 311 17.68 -9.11 6.93
CA ILE A 311 17.98 -9.70 8.24
C ILE A 311 17.09 -10.93 8.45
N VAL A 312 15.78 -10.83 8.20
CA VAL A 312 14.83 -11.90 8.51
C VAL A 312 14.95 -13.08 7.54
N PHE A 313 14.86 -12.84 6.23
CA PHE A 313 14.79 -13.92 5.25
C PHE A 313 16.17 -14.34 4.74
N GLY A 314 17.10 -13.39 4.66
CA GLY A 314 18.49 -13.64 4.28
C GLY A 314 19.29 -14.23 5.43
N VAL A 315 19.50 -13.49 6.52
CA VAL A 315 20.44 -13.87 7.60
C VAL A 315 19.83 -14.86 8.61
N LEU A 316 18.67 -14.56 9.18
CA LEU A 316 18.04 -15.45 10.15
C LEU A 316 17.47 -16.69 9.46
N GLY A 317 16.82 -16.51 8.32
CA GLY A 317 16.33 -17.60 7.47
C GLY A 317 17.45 -18.55 7.04
N SER A 318 18.62 -18.02 6.66
CA SER A 318 19.77 -18.88 6.29
C SER A 318 20.27 -19.72 7.46
N ARG A 319 20.40 -19.12 8.65
CA ARG A 319 20.81 -19.83 9.87
C ARG A 319 19.84 -20.95 10.22
N ALA A 320 18.53 -20.69 10.12
CA ALA A 320 17.50 -21.68 10.36
C ALA A 320 17.58 -22.85 9.35
N ARG A 321 17.79 -22.56 8.06
CA ARG A 321 17.96 -23.58 7.01
C ARG A 321 19.22 -24.43 7.24
N LYS A 322 20.36 -23.82 7.61
CA LYS A 322 21.59 -24.55 7.99
C LYS A 322 21.36 -25.50 9.15
N ALA A 323 20.74 -25.02 10.22
CA ALA A 323 20.48 -25.81 11.41
C ALA A 323 19.63 -27.05 11.08
N LYS A 324 18.55 -26.87 10.29
CA LYS A 324 17.68 -27.97 9.85
C LYS A 324 18.41 -29.01 8.99
N GLY A 325 19.27 -28.55 8.07
CA GLY A 325 20.09 -29.44 7.24
C GLY A 325 21.05 -30.28 8.08
N ASN A 326 21.72 -29.68 9.06
CA ASN A 326 22.63 -30.41 9.96
C ASN A 326 21.89 -31.46 10.79
N THR A 327 20.71 -31.13 11.33
CA THR A 327 19.90 -32.11 12.10
C THR A 327 19.48 -33.31 11.25
N GLN A 328 19.05 -33.10 9.99
CA GLN A 328 18.68 -34.20 9.10
C GLN A 328 19.88 -35.10 8.74
N VAL A 329 21.06 -34.52 8.55
CA VAL A 329 22.30 -35.29 8.33
C VAL A 329 22.66 -36.10 9.58
N THR A 330 22.55 -35.52 10.78
CA THR A 330 22.81 -36.25 12.02
C THR A 330 21.84 -37.40 12.25
N GLU A 331 20.54 -37.21 12.00
CA GLU A 331 19.53 -38.29 12.08
C GLU A 331 19.82 -39.42 11.08
N LEU A 332 20.21 -39.09 9.84
CA LEU A 332 20.60 -40.10 8.84
C LEU A 332 21.85 -40.89 9.24
N VAL A 333 22.81 -40.25 9.93
CA VAL A 333 24.04 -40.90 10.41
C VAL A 333 23.80 -41.76 11.65
N THR A 334 22.77 -41.50 12.45
CA THR A 334 22.46 -42.32 13.65
C THR A 334 21.62 -43.57 13.35
N ILE A 335 21.08 -43.69 12.13
CA ILE A 335 20.23 -44.82 11.70
C ILE A 335 21.05 -45.90 10.96
N ASN A 336 22.30 -45.61 10.59
CA ASN A 336 23.27 -46.57 10.02
C ASN A 336 24.34 -46.96 11.03
#